data_AF-A0A963XV21-F1
#
_entry.id   AF-A0A963XV21-F1
#
_cell.length_a   1.000
_cell.length_b   1.000
_cell.length_c   1.000
_cell.angle_alpha   90.00
_cell.angle_beta   90.00
_cell.angle_gamma   90.00
#
_symmetry.space_group_name_H-M   'P 1'
#
loop_
_entity.id
_entity.type
_entity.pdbx_description
1 polymer ?
#
loop_
_entity_poly.entity_id
_entity_poly.type
_entity_poly.pdbx_seq_one_letter_code
_entity_poly.pdbx_strand_id
1 'polypeptide(L)'
;MANNSGSDSKNTLYCSFCGKSQHEVRKLIAGPTVFICDECVELCMDIIREETKTTGLKSSDGVPTPRDISKVLDDYVVGQGHAKRVLAVAVHNHYKRLNHAAKSADVELAKSNILLIGPTGTGKTLLAQTLARIL
;
A
#
# COMPACT_ATOMS: atom_id res chain seq x y z
N MET A 1 8.42 -63.97 -16.93
CA MET A 1 8.34 -63.06 -15.77
C MET A 1 8.09 -61.67 -16.32
N ALA A 2 6.89 -61.15 -16.07
CA ALA A 2 6.50 -59.80 -16.44
C ALA A 2 7.29 -58.78 -15.61
N ASN A 3 7.61 -57.63 -16.22
CA ASN A 3 7.31 -56.36 -15.56
C ASN A 3 7.06 -55.26 -16.60
N ASN A 4 5.86 -54.73 -16.46
CA ASN A 4 5.22 -53.68 -17.22
C ASN A 4 5.64 -52.33 -16.62
N SER A 5 6.18 -51.43 -17.43
CA SER A 5 6.27 -50.00 -17.11
C SER A 5 6.21 -49.27 -18.46
N GLY A 6 5.06 -48.86 -18.96
CA GLY A 6 4.02 -48.11 -18.24
C GLY A 6 4.03 -46.72 -18.85
N SER A 7 3.08 -46.51 -19.75
CA SER A 7 2.87 -45.32 -20.58
C SER A 7 2.55 -44.05 -19.75
N ASP A 8 3.56 -43.37 -19.20
CA ASP A 8 3.36 -42.14 -18.40
C ASP A 8 3.91 -40.84 -19.03
N SER A 9 4.24 -40.85 -20.33
CA SER A 9 4.78 -39.64 -21.02
C SER A 9 3.72 -38.77 -21.71
N LYS A 10 2.42 -38.99 -21.47
CA LYS A 10 1.33 -38.30 -22.18
C LYS A 10 0.46 -37.37 -21.34
N ASN A 11 0.75 -37.19 -20.04
CA ASN A 11 -0.09 -36.33 -19.21
C ASN A 11 0.65 -35.62 -18.06
N THR A 12 1.94 -35.31 -18.24
CA THR A 12 2.63 -34.43 -17.30
C THR A 12 2.09 -33.02 -17.48
N LEU A 13 1.46 -32.49 -16.42
CA LEU A 13 0.92 -31.13 -16.41
C LEU A 13 2.03 -30.13 -16.09
N TYR A 14 1.99 -28.96 -16.72
CA TYR A 14 2.97 -27.89 -16.57
C TYR A 14 2.31 -26.61 -16.07
N CYS A 15 2.98 -25.89 -15.18
CA CYS A 15 2.55 -24.56 -14.75
C CYS A 15 2.63 -23.59 -15.93
N SER A 16 1.52 -22.89 -16.22
CA SER A 16 1.44 -21.93 -17.32
C SER A 16 2.24 -20.64 -17.09
N PHE A 17 2.73 -20.41 -15.86
CA PHE A 17 3.49 -19.21 -15.50
C PHE A 17 5.01 -19.43 -15.51
N CYS A 18 5.49 -20.51 -14.89
CA CYS A 18 6.93 -20.79 -14.77
C CYS A 18 7.42 -21.97 -15.62
N GLY A 19 6.52 -22.74 -16.25
CA GLY A 19 6.88 -23.88 -17.08
C GLY A 19 7.30 -25.15 -16.33
N LYS A 20 7.34 -25.12 -14.99
CA LYS A 20 7.67 -26.30 -14.18
C LYS A 20 6.61 -27.40 -14.31
N SER A 21 7.07 -28.64 -14.32
CA SER A 21 6.23 -29.84 -14.33
C SER A 21 5.60 -30.12 -12.96
N GLN A 22 4.53 -30.90 -12.94
CA GLN A 22 3.86 -31.34 -11.71
C GLN A 22 4.80 -32.01 -10.69
N HIS A 23 5.89 -32.64 -11.15
CA HIS A 23 6.86 -33.31 -10.29
C HIS A 23 7.89 -32.37 -9.66
N GLU A 24 8.07 -31.18 -10.23
CA GLU A 24 9.04 -30.17 -9.76
C GLU A 24 8.47 -29.22 -8.71
N VAL A 25 7.14 -29.25 -8.50
CA VAL A 25 6.43 -28.36 -7.58
C VAL A 25 5.69 -29.18 -6.53
N ARG A 26 5.56 -28.61 -5.32
CA ARG A 26 4.88 -29.31 -4.22
C ARG A 26 3.38 -29.40 -4.46
N LYS A 27 2.79 -28.38 -5.06
CA LYS A 27 1.37 -28.37 -5.46
C LYS A 27 1.19 -27.72 -6.82
N LEU A 28 0.38 -28.35 -7.66
CA LEU A 28 -0.10 -27.80 -8.92
C LEU A 28 -1.63 -27.74 -8.89
N ILE A 29 -2.18 -26.54 -9.07
CA ILE A 29 -3.62 -26.27 -9.07
C ILE A 29 -4.11 -26.30 -10.52
N ALA A 30 -5.13 -27.13 -10.79
CA ALA A 30 -5.69 -27.31 -12.11
C ALA A 30 -6.98 -26.51 -12.31
N GLY A 31 -7.00 -25.65 -13.32
CA GLY A 31 -8.20 -25.02 -13.86
C GLY A 31 -8.65 -25.68 -15.18
N PRO A 32 -9.79 -25.25 -15.76
CA PRO A 32 -10.32 -25.82 -17.00
C PRO A 32 -9.38 -25.73 -18.21
N THR A 33 -8.54 -24.68 -18.25
CA THR A 33 -7.63 -24.39 -19.38
C THR A 33 -6.23 -23.95 -18.96
N VAL A 34 -5.97 -23.81 -17.65
CA VAL A 34 -4.74 -23.22 -17.11
C VAL A 34 -4.33 -23.91 -15.82
N PHE A 35 -3.02 -23.99 -15.57
CA PHE A 35 -2.46 -24.60 -14.36
C PHE A 35 -1.48 -23.64 -13.69
N ILE A 36 -1.49 -23.58 -12.36
CA ILE A 36 -0.60 -22.71 -11.57
C ILE A 36 -0.01 -23.48 -10.38
N CYS A 37 1.28 -23.31 -10.10
CA CYS A 37 1.94 -23.95 -8.96
C CYS A 37 1.91 -23.07 -7.70
N ASP A 38 2.19 -23.66 -6.53
CA ASP A 38 2.21 -22.93 -5.25
C ASP A 38 3.25 -21.80 -5.23
N GLU A 39 4.43 -22.01 -5.81
CA GLU A 39 5.46 -20.96 -5.91
C GLU A 39 4.99 -19.73 -6.72
N CYS A 40 4.31 -19.96 -7.85
CA CYS A 40 3.79 -18.85 -8.66
C CYS A 40 2.64 -18.13 -7.95
N VAL A 41 1.80 -18.84 -7.19
CA VAL A 41 0.76 -18.21 -6.37
C VAL A 41 1.39 -17.33 -5.29
N GLU A 42 2.43 -17.80 -4.61
CA GLU A 42 3.15 -17.01 -3.60
C GLU A 42 3.80 -15.76 -4.23
N LEU A 43 4.51 -15.91 -5.34
CA LEU A 43 5.12 -14.77 -6.04
C LEU A 43 4.07 -13.77 -6.53
N CYS A 44 2.98 -14.24 -7.13
CA CYS A 44 1.88 -13.37 -7.54
C CYS A 44 1.25 -12.67 -6.33
N MET A 45 1.07 -13.36 -5.20
CA MET A 45 0.54 -12.76 -3.99
C MET A 45 1.48 -11.70 -3.41
N ASP A 46 2.79 -11.90 -3.49
CA ASP A 46 3.77 -10.92 -3.04
C ASP A 46 3.81 -9.69 -3.94
N ILE A 47 3.78 -9.86 -5.27
CA ILE A 47 3.64 -8.75 -6.24
C ILE A 47 2.34 -7.98 -5.98
N ILE A 48 1.22 -8.68 -5.83
CA ILE A 48 -0.08 -8.04 -5.52
C ILE A 48 0.00 -7.31 -4.19
N ARG A 49 0.61 -7.89 -3.15
CA ARG A 49 0.75 -7.26 -1.83
C ARG A 49 1.69 -6.07 -1.84
N GLU A 50 2.75 -6.07 -2.64
CA GLU A 50 3.63 -4.91 -2.83
C GLU A 50 2.89 -3.80 -3.58
N GLU A 51 2.11 -4.12 -4.61
CA GLU A 51 1.16 -3.18 -5.21
C GLU A 51 0.13 -2.71 -4.18
N THR A 52 -0.35 -3.59 -3.29
CA THR A 52 -1.33 -3.24 -2.25
C THR A 52 -0.72 -2.38 -1.13
N LYS A 53 0.57 -2.53 -0.82
CA LYS A 53 1.29 -1.69 0.18
C LYS A 53 1.68 -0.34 -0.42
N THR A 54 2.09 -0.32 -1.69
CA THR A 54 2.26 0.93 -2.43
C THR A 54 0.92 1.59 -2.73
N THR A 55 -0.20 0.87 -2.71
CA THR A 55 -1.58 1.40 -2.77
C THR A 55 -2.29 1.51 -1.42
N GLY A 56 -1.68 1.09 -0.32
CA GLY A 56 -2.14 1.38 1.05
C GLY A 56 -2.02 2.87 1.39
N LEU A 57 -1.30 3.61 0.54
CA LEU A 57 -1.25 5.07 0.44
C LEU A 57 -1.76 5.60 -0.92
N LYS A 58 -2.26 4.72 -1.79
CA LYS A 58 -3.01 5.11 -3.00
C LYS A 58 -4.46 4.66 -2.81
N SER A 59 -5.20 5.42 -2.03
CA SER A 59 -6.51 5.84 -2.53
C SER A 59 -6.26 6.35 -3.95
N SER A 60 -6.80 5.63 -4.94
CA SER A 60 -7.07 6.21 -6.24
C SER A 60 -7.72 7.57 -5.99
N ASP A 61 -6.98 8.63 -6.32
CA ASP A 61 -7.44 10.00 -6.52
C ASP A 61 -7.61 10.98 -5.34
N GLY A 62 -7.10 10.71 -4.14
CA GLY A 62 -7.31 11.66 -3.04
C GLY A 62 -6.23 11.66 -1.97
N VAL A 63 -5.50 12.77 -1.87
CA VAL A 63 -4.81 13.16 -0.63
C VAL A 63 -5.83 13.05 0.53
N PRO A 64 -5.49 12.40 1.66
CA PRO A 64 -6.43 12.17 2.76
C PRO A 64 -7.11 13.48 3.16
N THR A 65 -8.43 13.44 3.40
CA THR A 65 -9.16 14.67 3.69
C THR A 65 -8.68 15.23 5.03
N PRO A 66 -8.80 16.56 5.26
CA PRO A 66 -8.46 17.12 6.56
C PRO A 66 -9.24 16.48 7.73
N ARG A 67 -10.43 15.93 7.48
CA ARG A 67 -11.21 15.22 8.49
C ARG A 67 -10.56 13.89 8.87
N ASP A 68 -10.05 13.14 7.89
CA ASP A 68 -9.40 11.86 8.13
C ASP A 68 -8.10 12.05 8.90
N ILE A 69 -7.28 13.03 8.51
CA ILE A 69 -6.04 13.36 9.22
C ILE A 69 -6.34 13.78 10.66
N SER A 70 -7.35 14.62 10.87
CA SER A 70 -7.75 15.04 12.22
C SER A 70 -8.22 13.86 13.07
N LYS A 71 -8.97 12.92 12.49
CA LYS A 71 -9.47 11.74 13.18
C LYS A 71 -8.33 10.86 13.69
N VAL A 72 -7.31 10.62 12.87
CA VAL A 72 -6.15 9.86 13.34
C VAL A 72 -5.38 10.62 14.43
N LEU A 73 -5.27 11.95 14.34
CA LEU A 73 -4.68 12.75 15.41
C LEU A 73 -5.49 12.71 16.71
N ASP A 74 -6.81 12.52 16.63
CA ASP A 74 -7.68 12.37 17.80
C ASP A 74 -7.39 11.08 18.59
N ASP A 75 -6.92 10.02 17.94
CA ASP A 75 -6.58 8.75 18.60
C ASP A 75 -5.36 8.85 19.53
N TYR A 76 -4.48 9.84 19.31
CA TYR A 76 -3.22 9.98 20.06
C TYR A 76 -3.14 11.24 20.92
N VAL A 77 -3.75 12.34 20.49
CA VAL A 77 -3.68 13.62 21.18
C VAL A 77 -5.07 13.98 21.64
N VAL A 78 -5.29 14.21 22.94
CA VAL A 78 -6.62 14.59 23.45
C VAL A 78 -6.77 16.11 23.42
N GLY A 79 -7.93 16.62 22.97
CA GLY A 79 -8.18 18.06 22.85
C GLY A 79 -7.44 18.71 21.68
N GLN A 80 -6.97 19.95 21.83
CA GLN A 80 -6.19 20.69 20.82
C GLN A 80 -6.85 20.77 19.42
N GLY A 81 -8.19 20.87 19.38
CA GLY A 81 -8.95 20.80 18.12
C GLY A 81 -8.57 21.86 17.08
N HIS A 82 -8.19 23.07 17.53
CA HIS A 82 -7.68 24.11 16.63
C HIS A 82 -6.37 23.69 15.94
N ALA A 83 -5.38 23.22 16.71
CA ALA A 83 -4.09 22.78 16.17
C ALA A 83 -4.24 21.61 15.21
N LYS A 84 -5.07 20.60 15.57
CA LYS A 84 -5.35 19.45 14.68
C LYS A 84 -5.97 19.86 13.36
N ARG A 85 -6.93 20.77 13.38
CA ARG A 85 -7.57 21.30 12.16
C ARG A 85 -6.56 22.02 11.27
N VAL A 86 -5.74 22.90 11.84
CA VAL A 86 -4.72 23.66 11.10
C VAL A 86 -3.69 22.70 10.48
N LEU A 87 -3.19 21.73 11.25
CA LEU A 87 -2.25 20.73 10.78
C LEU A 87 -2.84 19.86 9.67
N ALA A 88 -4.07 19.38 9.85
CA ALA A 88 -4.75 18.55 8.86
C ALA A 88 -4.95 19.27 7.52
N VAL A 89 -5.36 20.53 7.54
CA VAL A 89 -5.51 21.35 6.32
C VAL A 89 -4.16 21.61 5.66
N ALA A 90 -3.13 21.97 6.43
CA ALA A 90 -1.82 22.25 5.87
C ALA A 90 -1.17 21.02 5.24
N VAL A 91 -1.28 19.86 5.90
CA VAL A 91 -0.77 18.59 5.36
C VAL A 91 -1.53 18.21 4.10
N HIS A 92 -2.87 18.29 4.10
CA HIS A 92 -3.67 18.03 2.91
C HIS A 92 -3.25 18.94 1.73
N ASN A 93 -3.11 20.24 1.97
CA ASN A 93 -2.68 21.18 0.95
C ASN A 93 -1.23 20.94 0.50
N HIS A 94 -0.35 20.52 1.41
CA HIS A 94 1.03 20.18 1.09
C HIS A 94 1.12 19.04 0.07
N TYR A 95 0.41 17.94 0.32
CA TYR A 95 0.37 16.81 -0.61
C TYR A 95 -0.37 17.14 -1.90
N LYS A 96 -1.46 17.92 -1.84
CA LYS A 96 -2.16 18.37 -3.05
C LYS A 96 -1.23 19.19 -3.93
N ARG A 97 -0.41 20.05 -3.33
CA ARG A 97 0.62 20.81 -4.04
C ARG A 97 1.70 19.93 -4.66
N LEU A 98 2.22 18.93 -3.94
CA LEU A 98 3.21 17.99 -4.49
C LEU A 98 2.65 17.24 -5.71
N ASN A 99 1.40 16.79 -5.63
CA ASN A 99 0.73 16.09 -6.74
C ASN A 99 0.44 16.99 -7.93
N HIS A 100 0.12 18.27 -7.71
CA HIS A 100 -0.10 19.25 -8.77
C HIS A 100 1.20 19.66 -9.48
N ALA A 101 2.30 19.83 -8.73
CA ALA A 101 3.61 20.16 -9.29
C ALA A 101 4.10 19.11 -10.30
N ALA A 102 3.68 17.85 -10.17
CA ALA A 102 3.98 16.79 -11.11
C ALA A 102 3.12 16.81 -12.40
N LYS A 103 1.98 17.52 -12.42
CA LYS A 103 0.99 17.48 -13.51
C LYS A 103 0.84 18.79 -14.29
N SER A 104 1.13 19.95 -13.70
CA SER A 104 0.94 21.25 -14.38
C SER A 104 1.82 22.33 -13.76
N ALA A 105 2.59 23.04 -14.60
CA ALA A 105 3.51 24.10 -14.20
C ALA A 105 2.90 25.51 -14.26
N ASP A 106 1.60 25.64 -14.57
CA ASP A 106 0.97 26.93 -14.90
C ASP A 106 0.51 27.72 -13.67
N VAL A 107 0.47 27.09 -12.48
CA VAL A 107 0.02 27.73 -11.24
C VAL A 107 0.98 27.47 -10.09
N GLU A 108 1.62 28.53 -9.59
CA GLU A 108 2.46 28.46 -8.40
C GLU A 108 1.62 28.38 -7.11
N LEU A 109 1.81 27.31 -6.35
CA LEU A 109 1.13 27.09 -5.07
C LEU A 109 2.06 27.47 -3.89
N ALA A 110 1.65 28.47 -3.11
CA ALA A 110 2.41 28.95 -1.95
C ALA A 110 2.57 27.90 -0.84
N LYS A 111 3.72 27.90 -0.14
CA LYS A 111 3.96 27.01 1.01
C LYS A 111 3.33 27.60 2.27
N SER A 112 2.50 26.82 2.95
CA SER A 112 1.99 27.17 4.29
C SER A 112 2.86 26.51 5.35
N ASN A 113 3.78 27.27 5.96
CA ASN A 113 4.52 26.81 7.13
C ASN A 113 3.67 27.03 8.39
N ILE A 114 3.81 26.15 9.40
CA ILE A 114 3.09 26.24 10.67
C ILE A 114 4.08 26.52 11.80
N LEU A 115 3.71 27.44 12.70
CA LEU A 115 4.36 27.63 13.99
C LEU A 115 3.42 27.11 15.10
N LEU A 116 3.87 26.13 15.88
CA LEU A 116 3.10 25.59 17.01
C LEU A 116 3.51 26.28 18.31
N ILE A 117 2.58 27.03 18.91
CA ILE A 117 2.78 27.73 20.19
C ILE A 117 1.88 27.10 21.25
N GLY A 118 2.42 26.86 22.44
CA GLY A 118 1.65 26.41 23.59
C GLY A 118 2.51 26.04 24.80
N PRO A 119 1.92 25.90 26.00
CA PRO A 119 2.62 25.54 27.23
C PRO A 119 3.39 24.22 27.15
N THR A 120 4.29 23.97 28.09
CA THR A 120 4.98 22.68 28.20
C THR A 120 3.97 21.54 28.45
N GLY A 121 4.27 20.34 27.94
CA GLY A 121 3.43 19.15 28.18
C GLY A 121 2.11 19.06 27.39
N THR A 122 1.75 20.02 26.53
CA THR A 122 0.45 20.04 25.83
C THR A 122 0.37 19.18 24.55
N GLY A 123 1.37 18.32 24.30
CA GLY A 123 1.36 17.41 23.15
C GLY A 123 1.86 17.99 21.82
N LYS A 124 2.54 19.15 21.80
CA LYS A 124 3.14 19.72 20.58
C LYS A 124 4.06 18.72 19.84
N THR A 125 4.97 18.08 20.60
CA THR A 125 5.89 17.08 20.04
C THR A 125 5.14 15.81 19.61
N LEU A 126 4.13 15.40 20.37
CA LEU A 126 3.31 14.24 20.05
C LEU A 126 2.52 14.43 18.75
N LEU A 127 1.95 15.62 18.53
CA LEU A 127 1.30 15.98 17.25
C LEU A 127 2.23 15.78 16.05
N ALA A 128 3.48 16.27 16.16
CA ALA A 128 4.47 16.11 15.09
C ALA A 128 4.86 14.65 14.87
N GLN A 129 5.08 13.89 15.94
CA GLN A 129 5.41 12.46 15.88
C GLN A 129 4.26 11.62 15.28
N THR A 130 3.03 11.89 15.68
CA THR A 130 1.85 11.18 15.16
C THR A 130 1.66 11.48 13.68
N LEU A 131 1.82 12.75 13.25
CA LEU A 131 1.80 13.11 11.83
C LEU A 131 2.85 12.34 11.03
N ALA A 132 4.08 12.23 11.53
CA ALA A 132 5.15 11.50 10.86
C ALA A 132 4.93 9.97 10.77
N ARG A 133 3.97 9.39 11.51
CA ARG A 133 3.58 7.98 11.36
C ARG A 133 2.46 7.77 10.35
N ILE A 134 1.66 8.80 10.11
CA ILE A 134 0.52 8.77 9.18
C ILE A 134 0.99 9.02 7.73
N LEU A 135 2.13 9.69 7.60
CA LEU A 135 2.74 10.16 6.35
C LEU A 135 3.99 9.35 5.99
#